data_AF-A0A951SHQ9-F1
#
_entry.id   AF-A0A951SHQ9-F1
#
_cell.length_a   1.000
_cell.length_b   1.000
_cell.length_c   1.000
_cell.angle_alpha   90.00
_cell.angle_beta   90.00
_cell.angle_gamma   90.00
#
_symmetry.space_group_name_H-M   'P 1'
#
loop_
_entity.id
_entity.type
_entity.pdbx_description
1 polymer ?
#
loop_
_entity_poly.entity_id
_entity_poly.type
_entity_poly.pdbx_seq_one_letter_code
_entity_poly.pdbx_strand_id
1 'polypeptide(L)' 'MWALLQPFLLRHALTLLGWLAAAGAVAALLFGARQAGRNAERVERMKTTIEVQHAQLEAATRRPRDRDDLARRLRDGSF' A
#
# COMPACT_ATOMS: atom_id res chain seq x y z
N MET A 1 3.20 -58.66 6.85
CA MET A 1 4.02 -57.86 5.91
C MET A 1 3.69 -56.36 5.92
N TRP A 2 2.52 -55.91 6.41
CA TRP A 2 2.11 -54.49 6.43
C TRP A 2 2.77 -53.64 7.55
N ALA A 3 3.16 -54.26 8.67
CA ALA A 3 3.69 -53.56 9.85
C ALA A 3 5.09 -52.93 9.68
N LEU A 4 5.83 -53.32 8.64
CA LEU A 4 7.18 -52.78 8.35
C LEU A 4 7.14 -51.52 7.48
N LEU A 5 6.02 -51.23 6.82
CA LEU A 5 5.84 -50.02 5.98
C LEU A 5 5.37 -48.80 6.79
N GLN A 6 4.72 -49.02 7.93
CA GLN A 6 4.24 -47.96 8.82
C GLN A 6 5.32 -46.95 9.26
N PRO A 7 6.53 -47.35 9.70
CA PRO A 7 7.55 -46.40 10.13
C PRO A 7 8.11 -45.57 8.95
N PHE A 8 8.13 -46.14 7.75
CA PHE A 8 8.57 -45.44 6.52
C PHE A 8 7.54 -44.39 6.07
N LEU A 9 6.26 -44.76 6.10
CA LEU A 9 5.15 -43.86 5.82
C LEU A 9 5.04 -42.72 6.84
N LEU A 10 5.21 -43.00 8.13
CA LEU A 10 5.18 -41.97 9.18
C LEU A 10 6.37 -41.00 9.07
N ARG A 11 7.55 -41.52 8.73
CA ARG A 11 8.74 -40.69 8.52
C ARG A 11 8.58 -39.75 7.32
N HIS A 12 8.01 -40.23 6.23
CA HIS A 12 7.75 -39.40 5.05
C HIS A 12 6.53 -38.49 5.20
N ALA A 13 5.53 -38.87 5.99
CA ALA A 13 4.36 -38.04 6.26
C ALA A 13 4.77 -36.70 6.88
N LEU A 14 5.70 -36.70 7.84
CA LEU A 14 6.22 -35.47 8.44
C LEU A 14 7.01 -34.63 7.45
N THR A 15 7.81 -35.26 6.58
CA THR A 15 8.58 -34.55 5.55
C THR A 15 7.65 -33.90 4.52
N LEU A 16 6.63 -34.64 4.06
CA LEU A 16 5.63 -34.15 3.12
C LEU A 16 4.82 -32.98 3.72
N LEU A 17 4.47 -33.07 5.00
CA LEU A 17 3.76 -32.01 5.71
C LEU A 17 4.62 -30.75 5.83
N GLY A 18 5.92 -30.89 6.11
CA GLY A 18 6.87 -29.78 6.12
C GLY A 18 7.02 -29.11 4.75
N TRP A 19 7.15 -29.91 3.68
CA TRP A 19 7.19 -29.39 2.31
C TRP A 19 5.90 -28.68 1.90
N LEU A 20 4.74 -29.21 2.31
CA LEU A 20 3.45 -28.60 2.03
C LEU A 20 3.32 -27.25 2.76
N ALA A 21 3.73 -27.17 4.02
CA ALA A 21 3.76 -25.92 4.77
C ALA A 21 4.71 -24.88 4.12
N ALA A 22 5.91 -25.28 3.71
CA ALA A 22 6.86 -24.42 3.02
C ALA A 22 6.30 -23.90 1.68
N ALA A 23 5.73 -24.78 0.87
CA ALA A 23 5.08 -24.40 -0.39
C ALA A 23 3.89 -23.45 -0.17
N GLY A 24 3.09 -23.69 0.87
CA GLY A 24 1.98 -22.82 1.27
C GLY A 24 2.45 -21.43 1.68
N ALA A 25 3.53 -21.31 2.45
CA ALA A 25 4.10 -20.04 2.85
C ALA A 25 4.60 -19.23 1.64
N VAL A 26 5.29 -19.88 0.70
CA VAL A 26 5.74 -19.24 -0.55
C VAL A 26 4.55 -18.78 -1.40
N ALA A 27 3.51 -19.61 -1.53
CA ALA A 27 2.31 -19.25 -2.27
C ALA A 27 1.61 -18.03 -1.63
N ALA A 28 1.44 -18.01 -0.31
CA ALA A 28 0.84 -16.89 0.41
C ALA A 28 1.62 -15.58 0.20
N LEU A 29 2.95 -15.65 0.20
CA LEU A 29 3.83 -14.52 -0.12
C LEU A 29 3.63 -14.01 -1.56
N LEU A 30 3.56 -14.90 -2.54
CA LEU A 30 3.34 -14.51 -3.95
C LEU A 30 1.95 -13.91 -4.19
N PHE A 31 0.90 -14.50 -3.60
CA PHE A 31 -0.45 -13.95 -3.68
C PHE A 31 -0.55 -12.59 -2.97
N GLY A 32 0.07 -12.46 -1.79
CA GLY A 32 0.17 -11.19 -1.07
C GLY A 32 0.96 -10.12 -1.83
N ALA A 33 2.07 -10.49 -2.46
CA ALA A 33 2.88 -9.59 -3.28
C ALA A 33 2.14 -9.12 -4.54
N ARG A 34 1.35 -10.00 -5.17
CA ARG A 34 0.48 -9.62 -6.30
C ARG A 34 -0.60 -8.62 -5.89
N GLN A 35 -1.10 -8.71 -4.66
CA GLN A 35 -2.01 -7.72 -4.07
C GLN A 35 -1.26 -6.41 -3.75
N ALA A 36 -0.02 -6.51 -3.25
CA ALA A 36 0.82 -5.37 -2.89
C ALA A 36 1.22 -4.51 -4.11
N GLY A 37 1.44 -5.12 -5.28
CA GLY A 37 1.70 -4.39 -6.52
C GLY A 37 0.56 -3.44 -6.91
N ARG A 38 -0.70 -3.86 -6.72
CA ARG A 38 -1.86 -2.97 -6.91
C ARG A 38 -2.01 -1.92 -5.81
N ASN A 39 -1.51 -2.21 -4.61
CA ASN A 39 -1.48 -1.25 -3.52
C ASN A 39 -0.42 -0.16 -3.74
N ALA A 40 0.72 -0.48 -4.35
CA ALA A 40 1.73 0.54 -4.71
C ALA A 40 1.15 1.60 -5.67
N GLU A 41 0.40 1.18 -6.69
CA GLU A 41 -0.32 2.10 -7.59
C GLU A 41 -1.44 2.89 -6.89
N ARG A 42 -2.06 2.33 -5.84
CA ARG A 42 -3.03 3.06 -5.01
C ARG A 42 -2.36 4.08 -4.11
N VAL A 43 -1.22 3.73 -3.51
CA VAL A 43 -0.44 4.62 -2.64
C VAL A 43 0.08 5.80 -3.44
N GLU A 44 0.60 5.58 -4.66
CA GLU A 44 1.08 6.67 -5.51
C GLU A 44 -0.06 7.64 -5.89
N ARG A 45 -1.22 7.10 -6.29
CA ARG A 45 -2.42 7.94 -6.55
C ARG A 45 -2.89 8.71 -5.31
N MET A 46 -2.79 8.10 -4.13
CA MET A 46 -3.19 8.73 -2.88
C MET A 46 -2.21 9.85 -2.50
N LYS A 47 -0.90 9.69 -2.74
CA LYS A 47 0.11 10.73 -2.56
C LYS A 47 -0.18 11.94 -3.45
N THR A 48 -0.39 11.75 -4.75
CA THR A 48 -0.73 12.84 -5.67
C THR A 48 -2.01 13.56 -5.23
N THR A 49 -3.02 12.82 -4.75
CA THR A 49 -4.26 13.41 -4.25
C THR A 49 -4.02 14.30 -3.03
N ILE A 50 -3.18 13.84 -2.09
CA ILE A 50 -2.82 14.60 -0.89
C ILE A 50 -2.05 15.87 -1.26
N GLU A 51 -1.09 15.79 -2.17
CA GLU A 51 -0.32 16.96 -2.64
C GLU A 51 -1.23 18.01 -3.28
N VAL A 52 -2.17 17.59 -4.13
CA VAL A 52 -3.14 18.50 -4.75
C VAL A 52 -4.04 19.15 -3.69
N GLN A 53 -4.53 18.38 -2.71
CA GLN A 53 -5.33 18.92 -1.62
C GLN A 53 -4.54 19.93 -0.77
N HIS A 54 -3.27 19.64 -0.50
CA HIS A 54 -2.39 20.56 0.23
C HIS A 54 -2.16 21.86 -0.54
N ALA A 55 -1.91 21.78 -1.86
CA ALA A 55 -1.77 22.96 -2.71
C ALA A 55 -3.06 23.80 -2.75
N GLN A 56 -4.22 23.16 -2.80
CA GLN A 56 -5.52 23.85 -2.71
C GLN A 56 -5.72 24.51 -1.35
N LEU A 57 -5.34 23.85 -0.26
CA LEU A 57 -5.45 24.40 1.10
C LEU A 57 -4.53 25.61 1.29
N GLU A 58 -3.31 25.54 0.73
CA GLU A 58 -2.38 26.66 0.72
C GLU A 58 -2.91 27.81 -0.12
N ALA A 59 -3.47 27.53 -1.30
CA ALA A 59 -4.12 28.54 -2.15
C ALA A 59 -5.34 29.18 -1.46
N ALA A 60 -6.16 28.39 -0.77
CA ALA A 60 -7.29 28.88 0.02
C ALA A 60 -6.84 29.75 1.20
N THR A 61 -5.68 29.44 1.79
CA THR A 61 -5.08 30.24 2.87
C THR A 61 -4.51 31.56 2.35
N ARG A 62 -3.93 31.57 1.14
CA ARG A 62 -3.43 32.79 0.48
C ARG A 62 -4.52 33.67 -0.12
N ARG A 63 -5.75 33.17 -0.24
CA ARG A 63 -6.89 33.92 -0.76
C ARG A 63 -7.10 35.20 0.08
N PRO A 64 -7.29 36.37 -0.56
CA PRO A 64 -7.60 37.59 0.16
C PRO A 64 -8.86 37.40 1.01
N ARG A 65 -8.77 37.76 2.29
CA ARG A 65 -9.83 37.49 3.28
C ARG A 65 -11.03 38.40 3.11
N ASP A 66 -10.83 39.61 2.59
CA ASP A 66 -11.86 40.62 2.40
C ASP A 66 -11.58 41.49 1.16
N ARG A 67 -12.56 42.35 0.83
CA ARG A 67 -12.52 43.21 -0.36
C ARG A 67 -11.45 44.31 -0.25
N ASP A 68 -11.10 44.73 0.96
CA ASP A 68 -10.12 45.77 1.22
C ASP A 68 -8.69 45.22 1.08
N ASP A 69 -8.46 43.97 1.52
CA ASP A 69 -7.23 43.21 1.29
C ASP A 69 -6.99 42.98 -0.21
N LEU A 70 -8.04 42.63 -0.96
CA LEU A 70 -7.96 42.53 -2.42
C LEU A 70 -7.58 43.87 -3.07
N ALA A 71 -8.23 44.97 -2.66
CA ALA A 71 -7.93 46.31 -3.18
C ALA A 71 -6.50 46.75 -2.85
N ARG A 72 -5.98 46.39 -1.67
CA ARG A 72 -4.60 46.63 -1.26
C ARG A 72 -3.62 45.83 -2.13
N ARG A 73 -3.84 44.53 -2.35
CA ARG A 73 -2.97 43.71 -3.22
C ARG A 73 -2.96 44.16 -4.68
N LEU A 74 -4.08 44.68 -5.20
CA LEU A 74 -4.16 45.28 -6.54
C LEU A 74 -3.33 46.55 -6.66
N ARG A 75 -3.23 47.31 -5.57
CA ARG A 75 -2.45 48.54 -5.52
C ARG A 75 -0.95 48.26 -5.35
N ASP A 76 -0.62 47.24 -4.58
CA ASP A 76 0.75 46.90 -4.22
C ASP A 76 1.39 45.86 -5.17
N GLY A 77 0.60 45.27 -6.09
CA GLY A 77 1.06 44.31 -7.10
C GLY A 77 1.40 42.92 -6.56
N SER A 78 0.85 42.51 -5.42
CA SER A 78 1.28 41.32 -4.64
C SER A 78 0.49 40.03 -4.92
N PHE A 79 0.09 39.80 -6.18
CA PHE A 79 -0.61 38.59 -6.63
C PHE A 79 0.31 37.46 -7.03
#